data_AF-A0A2E0I2J4-F1
#
_entry.id   AF-A0A2E0I2J4-F1
#
_cell.length_a   1.000
_cell.length_b   1.000
_cell.length_c   1.000
_cell.angle_alpha   90.00
_cell.angle_beta   90.00
_cell.angle_gamma   90.00
#
_symmetry.space_group_name_H-M   'P 1'
#
loop_
_entity.id
_entity.type
_entity.pdbx_description
1 polymer ?
#
loop_
_entity_poly.entity_id
_entity_poly.type
_entity_poly.pdbx_seq_one_letter_code
_entity_poly.pdbx_strand_id
1 'polypeptide(L)'
;MAKNVKPNPLRWGVKYSLSAAITGILCCIAPAMLFMFGLMSGVYAISFADFFYQEDGSSGTGAWILRILALSVGIYGIYSFRKKQNQCSIDPKRKQKNLILLTIIIAILGIGTYLVLEKWSAWYFDAHIVPSQQKELKIN
;
A
#
# COMPACT_ATOMS: atom_id res chain seq x y z
N MET A 1 -33.16 -34.63 -24.66
CA MET A 1 -32.44 -35.24 -25.81
C MET A 1 -31.21 -34.39 -26.11
N ALA A 2 -30.03 -34.82 -25.64
CA ALA A 2 -28.79 -34.12 -25.92
C ALA A 2 -28.40 -34.36 -27.39
N LYS A 3 -28.37 -33.28 -28.19
CA LYS A 3 -27.98 -33.32 -29.61
C LYS A 3 -26.49 -33.66 -29.68
N ASN A 4 -26.15 -34.86 -30.17
CA ASN A 4 -24.78 -35.31 -30.41
C ASN A 4 -24.19 -34.53 -31.61
N VAL A 5 -23.79 -33.27 -31.36
CA VAL A 5 -23.03 -32.48 -32.33
C VAL A 5 -21.60 -32.98 -32.27
N LYS A 6 -21.12 -33.64 -33.34
CA LYS A 6 -19.71 -34.05 -33.46
C LYS A 6 -18.82 -32.82 -33.20
N PRO A 7 -18.00 -32.80 -32.13
CA PRO A 7 -17.19 -31.65 -31.83
C PRO A 7 -16.17 -31.47 -32.95
N ASN A 8 -16.16 -30.30 -33.60
CA ASN A 8 -15.16 -30.00 -34.62
C ASN A 8 -13.81 -29.75 -33.90
N PRO A 9 -12.82 -30.66 -34.03
CA PRO A 9 -11.58 -30.59 -33.28
C PRO A 9 -10.79 -29.33 -33.59
N LEU A 10 -10.95 -28.75 -34.79
CA LEU A 10 -10.30 -27.51 -35.19
C LEU A 10 -10.87 -26.30 -34.43
N ARG A 11 -12.20 -26.18 -34.34
CA ARG A 11 -12.84 -25.08 -33.59
C ARG A 11 -12.59 -25.21 -32.08
N TRP A 12 -12.45 -26.43 -31.58
CA TRP A 12 -12.11 -26.67 -30.18
C TRP A 12 -10.65 -26.31 -29.92
N GLY A 13 -9.71 -26.85 -30.71
CA GLY A 13 -8.27 -26.54 -30.61
C GLY A 13 -7.96 -25.05 -30.70
N VAL A 14 -8.57 -24.31 -31.62
CA VAL A 14 -8.39 -22.85 -31.74
C VAL A 14 -8.87 -22.12 -30.48
N LYS A 15 -10.01 -22.51 -29.90
CA LYS A 15 -10.53 -21.86 -28.68
C LYS A 15 -9.58 -22.05 -27.48
N TYR A 16 -9.09 -23.27 -27.28
CA TYR A 16 -8.20 -23.56 -26.16
C TYR A 16 -6.79 -23.01 -26.37
N SER A 17 -6.28 -23.03 -27.60
CA SER A 17 -5.00 -22.41 -27.93
C SER A 17 -5.04 -20.89 -27.75
N LEU A 18 -6.10 -20.23 -28.19
CA LEU A 18 -6.26 -18.78 -28.00
C LEU A 18 -6.39 -18.42 -26.52
N SER A 19 -7.12 -19.22 -25.74
CA SER A 19 -7.21 -19.03 -24.29
C SER A 19 -5.85 -19.22 -23.60
N ALA A 20 -5.07 -20.22 -24.00
CA ALA A 20 -3.74 -20.45 -23.45
C ALA A 20 -2.77 -19.32 -23.82
N ALA A 21 -2.83 -18.82 -25.06
CA ALA A 21 -2.01 -17.70 -25.52
C ALA A 21 -2.32 -16.41 -24.74
N ILE A 22 -3.61 -16.10 -24.54
CA ILE A 22 -4.02 -14.92 -23.75
C ILE A 22 -3.51 -15.04 -22.31
N THR A 23 -3.67 -16.19 -21.67
CA THR A 23 -3.17 -16.40 -20.30
C THR A 23 -1.65 -16.29 -20.23
N GLY A 24 -0.92 -16.80 -21.23
CA GLY A 24 0.54 -16.67 -21.31
C GLY A 24 1.00 -15.21 -21.45
N ILE A 25 0.35 -14.45 -22.35
CA ILE A 25 0.61 -13.02 -22.52
C ILE A 25 0.35 -12.26 -21.22
N LEU A 26 -0.75 -12.55 -20.52
CA LEU A 26 -1.13 -11.86 -19.30
C LEU A 26 -0.17 -12.17 -18.15
N CYS A 27 0.29 -13.42 -18.03
CA CYS A 27 1.27 -13.85 -17.03
C CYS A 27 2.66 -13.22 -17.25
N CYS A 28 3.07 -12.97 -18.50
CA CYS A 28 4.39 -12.41 -18.81
C CYS A 28 4.41 -10.87 -18.84
N ILE A 29 3.33 -10.23 -19.29
CA ILE A 29 3.28 -8.77 -19.44
C ILE A 29 2.86 -8.08 -18.14
N ALA A 30 1.98 -8.68 -17.34
CA ALA A 30 1.54 -8.06 -16.10
C ALA A 30 2.71 -7.80 -15.12
N PRO A 31 3.65 -8.74 -14.87
CA PRO A 31 4.81 -8.46 -14.03
C PRO A 31 5.72 -7.36 -14.59
N ALA A 32 5.92 -7.34 -15.92
CA ALA A 32 6.73 -6.32 -16.57
C ALA A 32 6.11 -4.91 -16.42
N MET A 33 4.81 -4.78 -16.59
CA MET A 33 4.08 -3.52 -16.38
C MET A 33 4.13 -3.09 -14.92
N LEU A 34 3.89 -4.01 -13.98
CA LEU A 34 4.00 -3.72 -12.54
C LEU A 34 5.40 -3.25 -12.15
N PHE A 35 6.44 -3.84 -12.76
CA PHE A 35 7.82 -3.41 -12.54
C PHE A 35 8.07 -1.99 -13.06
N MET A 36 7.63 -1.69 -14.29
CA MET A 36 7.79 -0.34 -14.86
C MET A 36 6.99 0.72 -14.09
N PHE A 37 5.77 0.41 -13.67
CA PHE A 37 5.01 1.29 -12.78
C PHE A 37 5.69 1.46 -11.41
N GLY A 38 6.28 0.39 -10.87
CA GLY A 38 7.08 0.44 -9.65
C GLY A 38 8.25 1.42 -9.78
N LEU A 39 9.06 1.27 -10.84
CA LEU A 39 10.19 2.16 -11.10
C LEU A 39 9.76 3.62 -11.31
N MET A 40 8.72 3.85 -12.12
CA MET A 40 8.19 5.20 -12.35
C MET A 40 7.68 5.84 -11.05
N SER A 41 6.97 5.06 -10.22
CA SER A 41 6.48 5.53 -8.91
C SER A 41 7.63 5.84 -7.95
N GLY A 42 8.72 5.07 -8.01
CA GLY A 42 9.93 5.31 -7.22
C GLY A 42 10.61 6.64 -7.58
N VAL A 43 10.80 6.91 -8.88
CA VAL A 43 11.37 8.19 -9.35
C VAL A 43 10.50 9.36 -8.92
N TYR A 44 9.18 9.22 -9.05
CA TYR A 44 8.24 10.27 -8.66
C TYR A 44 8.23 10.51 -7.13
N ALA A 45 8.38 9.45 -6.33
CA ALA A 45 8.49 9.56 -4.87
C ALA A 45 9.75 10.32 -4.43
N ILE A 46 10.87 10.15 -5.12
CA ILE A 46 12.11 10.89 -4.84
C ILE A 46 11.92 12.38 -5.14
N SER A 47 11.29 12.73 -6.28
CA SER A 47 11.00 14.14 -6.60
C SER A 47 10.06 14.81 -5.60
N PHE A 48 9.25 14.03 -4.88
CA PHE A 48 8.43 14.54 -3.79
C PHE A 48 9.17 14.64 -2.45
N ALA A 49 10.31 13.98 -2.29
CA ALA A 49 11.07 14.02 -1.04
C ALA A 49 11.47 15.44 -0.68
N ASP A 50 11.88 16.25 -1.66
CA ASP A 50 12.22 17.66 -1.48
C ASP A 50 11.03 18.53 -1.05
N PHE A 51 9.79 18.09 -1.30
CA PHE A 51 8.59 18.77 -0.81
C PHE A 51 8.24 18.36 0.64
N PHE A 52 8.62 17.15 1.04
CA PHE A 52 8.32 16.59 2.36
C PHE A 52 9.41 16.87 3.39
N TYR A 53 10.65 17.05 2.98
CA TYR A 53 11.82 17.25 3.84
C TYR A 53 12.59 18.51 3.45
N GLN A 54 13.18 19.20 4.42
CA GLN A 54 14.12 20.31 4.18
C GLN A 54 15.53 19.78 3.89
N GLU A 55 16.43 20.62 3.37
CA GLU A 55 17.82 20.22 3.06
C GLU A 55 18.57 19.65 4.27
N ASP A 56 18.20 20.05 5.49
CA ASP A 56 18.76 19.53 6.74
C ASP A 56 18.19 18.16 7.15
N GLY A 57 17.34 17.53 6.32
CA GLY A 57 16.63 16.28 6.64
C GLY A 57 15.47 16.46 7.64
N SER A 58 15.19 17.69 8.07
CA SER A 58 14.08 17.99 8.98
C SER A 58 12.73 17.91 8.26
N SER A 59 11.66 17.62 9.02
CA SER A 59 10.29 17.53 8.47
C SER A 59 9.87 18.87 7.87
N GLY A 60 9.70 18.91 6.54
CA GLY A 60 9.23 20.07 5.82
C GLY A 60 7.72 20.30 5.98
N THR A 61 7.22 21.37 5.35
CA THR A 61 5.79 21.74 5.42
C THR A 61 4.89 20.65 4.86
N GLY A 62 5.32 19.94 3.80
CA GLY A 62 4.57 18.82 3.22
C GLY A 62 4.35 17.66 4.20
N ALA A 63 5.36 17.31 5.01
CA ALA A 63 5.27 16.20 5.95
C ALA A 63 4.24 16.49 7.06
N TRP A 64 4.20 17.75 7.52
CA TRP A 64 3.19 18.20 8.47
C TRP A 64 1.78 18.17 7.90
N ILE A 65 1.59 18.57 6.64
CA ILE A 65 0.28 18.48 5.96
C ILE A 65 -0.20 17.03 5.92
N LEU A 66 0.65 16.08 5.53
CA LEU A 66 0.27 14.66 5.51
C LEU A 66 -0.05 14.11 6.90
N ARG A 67 0.71 14.50 7.93
CA ARG A 67 0.42 14.11 9.32
C ARG A 67 -0.93 14.64 9.80
N ILE A 68 -1.25 15.90 9.50
CA ILE A 68 -2.56 16.49 9.82
C ILE A 68 -3.68 15.76 9.07
N LEU A 69 -3.47 15.46 7.78
CA LEU A 69 -4.44 14.74 6.97
C LEU A 69 -4.67 13.31 7.53
N ALA A 70 -3.60 12.59 7.89
CA ALA A 70 -3.69 11.28 8.51
C ALA A 70 -4.45 11.31 9.84
N LEU A 71 -4.18 12.31 10.70
CA LEU A 71 -4.93 12.52 11.93
C LEU A 71 -6.41 12.80 11.66
N SER A 72 -6.72 13.62 10.65
CA SER A 72 -8.10 13.93 10.27
C SER A 72 -8.88 12.68 9.83
N VAL A 73 -8.25 11.78 9.08
CA VAL A 73 -8.84 10.50 8.65
C VAL A 73 -9.05 9.57 9.85
N GLY A 74 -8.09 9.50 10.78
CA GLY A 74 -8.24 8.74 12.02
C GLY A 74 -9.42 9.22 12.88
N ILE A 75 -9.53 10.54 13.07
CA ILE A 75 -10.64 11.17 13.80
C ILE A 75 -11.97 10.91 13.09
N TYR A 76 -12.01 11.06 11.77
CA TYR A 76 -13.20 10.77 10.97
C TYR A 76 -13.65 9.31 11.10
N GLY A 77 -12.71 8.36 11.11
CA GLY A 77 -12.98 6.94 11.35
C GLY A 77 -13.66 6.69 12.71
N ILE A 78 -13.13 7.29 13.77
CA ILE A 78 -13.70 7.19 15.13
C ILE A 78 -15.09 7.85 15.17
N TYR A 79 -15.25 9.04 14.56
CA TYR A 79 -16.51 9.75 14.49
C TYR A 79 -17.60 8.94 13.75
N SER A 80 -17.26 8.37 12.59
CA SER A 80 -18.16 7.53 11.79
C SER A 80 -18.63 6.31 12.58
N PHE A 81 -17.71 5.67 13.32
CA PHE A 81 -18.05 4.55 14.19
C PHE A 81 -18.97 4.95 15.35
N ARG A 82 -18.70 6.10 15.98
CA ARG A 82 -19.56 6.65 17.04
C ARG A 82 -20.97 6.95 16.52
N LYS A 83 -21.10 7.48 15.29
CA LYS A 83 -22.41 7.74 14.64
C LYS A 83 -23.19 6.45 14.45
N LYS A 84 -22.56 5.38 13.93
CA LYS A 84 -23.21 4.06 13.78
C LYS A 84 -23.63 3.46 15.12
N GLN A 85 -22.80 3.58 16.17
CA GLN A 85 -23.15 3.09 17.51
C GLN A 85 -24.31 3.85 18.17
N ASN A 86 -24.61 5.09 17.77
CA ASN A 86 -25.75 5.85 18.29
C ASN A 86 -27.09 5.39 17.71
N GLN A 87 -27.08 4.66 16.59
CA GLN A 87 -28.29 4.17 15.92
C GLN A 87 -28.77 2.81 16.47
N CYS A 88 -27.91 2.09 17.19
CA CYS A 88 -28.25 0.80 17.80
C CYS A 88 -28.53 0.96 19.30
N SER A 89 -29.56 0.27 19.81
CA SER A 89 -29.85 0.17 21.25
C SER A 89 -28.85 -0.77 21.95
N ILE A 90 -27.60 -0.34 22.09
CA ILE A 90 -26.53 -1.04 22.81
C ILE A 90 -26.38 -0.46 24.22
N ASP A 91 -26.12 -1.32 25.21
CA ASP A 91 -25.77 -0.93 26.58
C ASP A 91 -24.67 0.15 26.60
N PRO A 92 -24.88 1.30 27.28
CA PRO A 92 -23.93 2.41 27.32
C PRO A 92 -22.53 2.01 27.82
N LYS A 93 -22.41 1.01 28.72
CA LYS A 93 -21.12 0.54 29.23
C LYS A 93 -20.35 -0.24 28.17
N ARG A 94 -21.02 -1.05 27.36
CA ARG A 94 -20.40 -1.83 26.27
C ARG A 94 -20.00 -0.92 25.11
N LYS A 95 -20.79 0.12 24.83
CA LYS A 95 -20.51 1.14 23.82
C LYS A 95 -19.18 1.87 24.05
N GLN A 96 -18.95 2.34 25.28
CA GLN A 96 -17.69 3.01 25.65
C GLN A 96 -16.48 2.10 25.51
N LYS A 97 -16.58 0.86 26.01
CA LYS A 97 -15.49 -0.14 25.89
C LYS A 97 -15.11 -0.42 24.43
N ASN A 98 -16.10 -0.54 23.55
CA ASN A 98 -15.86 -0.85 22.14
C ASN A 98 -15.27 0.34 21.37
N LEU A 99 -15.66 1.57 21.73
CA LEU A 99 -15.06 2.78 21.15
C LEU A 99 -13.60 2.95 21.60
N ILE A 100 -13.31 2.74 22.89
CA ILE A 100 -11.94 2.77 23.42
C ILE A 100 -11.07 1.69 22.73
N LEU A 101 -11.59 0.46 22.62
CA LEU A 101 -10.88 -0.63 21.96
C LEU A 101 -10.55 -0.30 20.49
N LEU A 102 -11.52 0.26 19.74
CA LEU A 102 -11.29 0.66 18.36
C LEU A 102 -10.20 1.74 18.27
N THR A 103 -10.27 2.78 19.10
CA THR A 103 -9.28 3.86 19.11
C THR A 103 -7.88 3.32 19.42
N ILE A 104 -7.75 2.41 20.39
CA ILE A 104 -6.48 1.77 20.73
C ILE A 104 -5.94 0.96 19.56
N ILE A 105 -6.79 0.17 18.88
CA ILE A 105 -6.39 -0.62 17.71
C ILE A 105 -5.88 0.30 16.58
N ILE A 106 -6.62 1.38 16.28
CA ILE A 106 -6.21 2.36 15.26
C ILE A 106 -4.87 3.00 15.63
N ALA A 107 -4.67 3.37 16.90
CA ALA A 107 -3.43 3.96 17.36
C ALA A 107 -2.25 2.97 17.28
N ILE A 108 -2.42 1.74 17.77
CA ILE A 108 -1.37 0.71 17.76
C ILE A 108 -1.00 0.34 16.33
N LEU A 109 -1.99 0.09 15.46
CA LEU A 109 -1.71 -0.27 14.07
C LEU A 109 -1.13 0.91 13.28
N GLY A 110 -1.67 2.12 13.46
CA GLY A 110 -1.17 3.31 12.77
C GLY A 110 0.26 3.65 13.17
N ILE A 111 0.48 3.89 14.47
CA ILE A 111 1.78 4.31 15.01
C ILE A 111 2.79 3.16 14.91
N GLY A 112 2.36 1.93 15.24
CA GLY A 112 3.21 0.76 15.18
C GLY A 112 3.73 0.48 13.77
N THR A 113 2.84 0.51 12.77
CA THR A 113 3.25 0.30 11.37
C THR A 113 4.18 1.41 10.90
N TYR A 114 3.89 2.68 11.23
CA TYR A 114 4.76 3.81 10.90
C TYR A 114 6.17 3.64 11.46
N LEU A 115 6.30 3.37 12.76
CA LEU A 115 7.60 3.22 13.42
C LEU A 115 8.39 2.01 12.92
N VAL A 116 7.69 0.90 12.65
CA VAL A 116 8.32 -0.31 12.11
C VAL A 116 8.87 -0.02 10.71
N LEU A 117 8.09 0.58 9.81
CA LEU A 117 8.55 0.91 8.46
C LEU A 117 9.70 1.92 8.51
N GLU A 118 9.61 2.94 9.34
CA GLU A 118 10.65 3.96 9.48
C GLU A 118 11.97 3.35 9.95
N LYS A 119 11.97 2.59 11.05
CA LYS A 119 13.20 1.94 11.54
C LYS A 119 13.76 0.91 10.58
N TRP A 120 12.89 0.12 9.96
CA TRP A 120 13.34 -0.95 9.07
C TRP A 120 13.93 -0.39 7.78
N SER A 121 13.32 0.66 7.23
CA SER A 121 13.86 1.37 6.06
C SER A 121 15.20 2.03 6.40
N ALA A 122 15.29 2.78 7.51
CA ALA A 122 16.54 3.43 7.93
C ALA A 122 17.67 2.41 8.09
N TRP A 123 17.41 1.30 8.80
CA TRP A 123 18.39 0.23 8.95
C TRP A 123 18.84 -0.37 7.60
N TYR A 124 17.91 -0.59 6.67
CA TYR A 124 18.22 -1.11 5.34
C TYR A 124 19.11 -0.14 4.53
N PHE A 125 18.80 1.16 4.58
CA PHE A 125 19.60 2.19 3.90
C PHE A 125 21.02 2.26 4.46
N ASP A 126 21.17 2.29 5.78
CA ASP A 126 22.48 2.34 6.44
C ASP A 126 23.31 1.08 6.19
N ALA A 127 22.67 -0.10 6.21
CA ALA A 127 23.39 -1.37 6.08
C ALA A 127 23.84 -1.67 4.63
N HIS A 128 23.07 -1.26 3.63
CA HIS A 128 23.30 -1.70 2.24
C HIS A 128 23.54 -0.56 1.25
N ILE A 129 22.85 0.57 1.38
CA ILE A 129 22.86 1.64 0.37
C ILE A 129 24.02 2.61 0.63
N VAL A 130 24.11 3.20 1.82
CA VAL A 130 25.16 4.16 2.20
C VAL A 130 26.59 3.61 1.97
N PRO A 131 26.96 2.39 2.44
CA PRO A 131 28.31 1.87 2.24
C PRO A 131 28.64 1.60 0.76
N SER A 132 27.62 1.33 -0.07
CA SER A 132 27.81 1.16 -1.50
C SER A 132 28.06 2.52 -2.17
N GLN A 133 27.31 3.57 -1.78
CA GLN A 133 27.52 4.93 -2.29
C GLN A 133 28.88 5.51 -1.88
N GLN A 134 29.33 5.29 -0.65
CA GLN A 134 30.64 5.76 -0.18
C GLN A 134 31.80 5.15 -0.99
N LYS A 135 31.70 3.87 -1.37
CA LYS A 135 32.67 3.19 -2.24
C LYS A 135 32.71 3.79 -3.65
N GLU A 136 31.55 4.13 -4.22
CA GLU A 136 31.46 4.71 -5.56
C GLU A 136 31.95 6.16 -5.61
N LEU A 137 31.61 6.96 -4.60
CA LEU A 137 31.99 8.37 -4.51
C LEU A 137 33.42 8.58 -3.99
N LYS A 138 34.10 7.50 -3.57
CA LYS A 138 35.43 7.53 -2.91
C LYS A 138 35.48 8.47 -1.71
N ILE A 139 34.34 8.62 -1.03
CA ILE A 139 34.24 9.36 0.22
C ILE A 139 34.50 8.32 1.31
N ASN A 140 35.75 8.26 1.78
CA ASN A 140 36.20 7.34 2.81
C ASN A 140 35.92 7.89 4.21
#